data_AF-A0A8H7HKM2-F1
#
_entry.id   AF-A0A8H7HKM2-F1
#
_cell.length_a   1.000
_cell.length_b   1.000
_cell.length_c   1.000
_cell.angle_alpha   90.00
_cell.angle_beta   90.00
_cell.angle_gamma   90.00
#
_symmetry.space_group_name_H-M   'P 1'
#
loop_
_entity.id
_entity.type
_entity.pdbx_description
1 polymer ?
#
loop_
_entity_poly.entity_id
_entity_poly.type
_entity_poly.pdbx_seq_one_letter_code
_entity_poly.pdbx_strand_id
1 'polypeptide(L)'
;MEPEVMLPSEVFANTLEEELEIVTEICSKLREDPSLDQIIQFLMEDADNAPPSIRKAYQDYDWEEDLLWYQGKLVVPNHKPLKERLLRESHDSPLAGHLGQQRTLELLSCNYWWPGMKASAKEWVECCPVCQANR
;
A
#
# COMPACT_ATOMS: atom_id res chain seq x y z
N MET A 1 22.91 14.61 -33.48
CA MET A 1 23.52 13.72 -32.48
C MET A 1 22.98 14.20 -31.15
N GLU A 2 21.84 13.63 -30.76
CA GLU A 2 21.14 13.97 -29.53
C GLU A 2 21.82 13.21 -28.39
N PRO A 3 22.02 13.81 -27.20
CA PRO A 3 22.59 13.09 -26.08
C PRO A 3 21.54 12.11 -25.55
N GLU A 4 21.79 10.80 -25.72
CA GLU A 4 21.06 9.77 -24.99
C GLU A 4 21.33 9.96 -23.49
N VAL A 5 20.33 10.44 -22.77
CA VAL A 5 20.32 10.49 -21.31
C VAL A 5 20.18 9.04 -20.82
N MET A 6 21.30 8.33 -20.70
CA MET A 6 21.33 7.05 -19.98
C MET A 6 21.17 7.34 -18.50
N LEU A 7 19.95 7.12 -17.98
CA LEU A 7 19.76 7.00 -16.54
C LEU A 7 20.50 5.73 -16.07
N PRO A 8 21.39 5.82 -15.06
CA PRO A 8 22.18 4.68 -14.63
C PRO A 8 21.28 3.56 -14.10
N SER A 9 21.54 2.34 -14.57
CA SER A 9 20.84 1.09 -14.23
C SER A 9 20.76 0.77 -12.74
N GLU A 10 21.55 1.45 -11.91
CA GLU A 10 21.53 1.36 -10.44
C GLU A 10 20.26 1.97 -9.82
N VAL A 11 19.68 3.00 -10.45
CA VAL A 11 18.43 3.63 -9.97
C VAL A 11 17.24 2.68 -10.13
N PHE A 12 17.23 1.88 -11.20
CA PHE A 12 16.17 0.89 -11.44
C PHE A 12 16.32 -0.37 -10.57
N ALA A 13 17.55 -0.78 -10.25
CA ALA A 13 17.80 -1.94 -9.38
C ALA A 13 17.38 -1.66 -7.93
N ASN A 14 17.75 -0.50 -7.38
CA ASN A 14 17.43 -0.14 -6.00
C ASN A 14 15.92 -0.05 -5.75
N THR A 15 15.15 0.52 -6.69
CA THR A 15 13.68 0.62 -6.56
C THR A 15 12.98 -0.75 -6.58
N LEU A 16 13.50 -1.71 -7.35
CA LEU A 16 12.93 -3.07 -7.41
C LEU A 16 13.24 -3.87 -6.14
N GLU A 17 14.44 -3.72 -5.59
CA GLU A 17 14.83 -4.35 -4.32
C GLU A 17 14.03 -3.79 -3.14
N GLU A 18 13.79 -2.48 -3.10
CA GLU A 18 12.97 -1.82 -2.08
C GLU A 18 11.49 -2.22 -2.19
N GLU A 19 10.92 -2.31 -3.41
CA GLU A 19 9.55 -2.82 -3.60
C GLU A 19 9.41 -4.29 -3.17
N LEU A 20 10.39 -5.14 -3.50
CA LEU A 20 10.39 -6.55 -3.09
C LEU A 20 10.45 -6.70 -1.57
N GLU A 21 11.21 -5.86 -0.87
CA GLU A 21 11.27 -5.88 0.59
C GLU A 21 9.91 -5.52 1.20
N ILE A 22 9.26 -4.46 0.70
CA ILE A 22 7.93 -4.03 1.17
C ILE A 22 6.89 -5.14 0.93
N VAL A 23 6.87 -5.74 -0.26
CA VAL A 23 5.94 -6.82 -0.59
C VAL A 23 6.19 -8.05 0.29
N THR A 24 7.46 -8.40 0.53
CA THR A 24 7.83 -9.50 1.43
C THR A 24 7.36 -9.23 2.86
N GLU A 25 7.54 -8.00 3.35
CA GLU A 25 7.07 -7.59 4.68
C GLU A 25 5.55 -7.63 4.76
N ILE A 26 4.83 -7.15 3.74
CA ILE A 26 3.37 -7.24 3.63
C ILE A 26 2.92 -8.69 3.71
N CYS A 27 3.47 -9.58 2.90
CA CYS A 27 3.13 -10.99 2.89
C CYS A 27 3.30 -11.64 4.27
N SER A 28 4.47 -11.40 4.89
CA SER A 28 4.74 -11.91 6.25
C SER A 28 3.71 -11.41 7.25
N LYS A 29 3.36 -10.12 7.20
CA LYS A 29 2.50 -9.48 8.18
C LYS A 29 1.01 -9.74 7.94
N LEU A 30 0.60 -10.03 6.71
CA LEU A 30 -0.76 -10.47 6.37
C LEU A 30 -1.11 -11.77 7.09
N ARG A 31 -0.18 -12.74 7.10
CA ARG A 31 -0.36 -14.03 7.79
C ARG A 31 -0.38 -13.92 9.33
N GLU A 32 0.10 -12.81 9.87
CA GLU A 32 0.13 -12.54 11.31
C GLU A 32 -1.04 -11.65 11.76
N ASP A 33 -1.88 -11.17 10.84
CA ASP A 33 -2.98 -10.26 11.14
C ASP A 33 -4.31 -11.03 11.32
N PRO A 34 -4.75 -11.29 12.58
CA PRO A 34 -5.96 -12.06 12.84
C PRO A 34 -7.24 -11.36 12.35
N SER A 35 -7.18 -10.05 12.05
CA SER A 35 -8.31 -9.33 11.47
C SER A 35 -8.55 -9.68 9.99
N LEU A 36 -7.56 -10.28 9.33
CA LEU A 36 -7.62 -10.68 7.93
C LEU A 36 -7.78 -12.20 7.75
N ASP A 37 -7.57 -13.01 8.79
CA ASP A 37 -7.70 -14.47 8.73
C ASP A 37 -9.01 -14.93 8.08
N GLN A 38 -10.15 -14.34 8.47
CA GLN A 38 -11.45 -14.76 7.96
C GLN A 38 -11.57 -14.55 6.44
N ILE A 39 -11.07 -13.43 5.91
CA ILE A 39 -11.16 -13.14 4.48
C ILE A 39 -10.12 -13.96 3.69
N ILE A 40 -8.91 -14.12 4.24
CA ILE A 40 -7.87 -14.95 3.62
C ILE A 40 -8.34 -16.40 3.53
N GLN A 41 -8.84 -16.96 4.63
CA GLN A 41 -9.37 -18.32 4.66
C GLN A 41 -10.53 -18.51 3.68
N PHE A 42 -11.45 -17.53 3.63
CA PHE A 42 -12.58 -17.54 2.70
C PHE A 42 -12.12 -17.61 1.23
N LEU A 43 -11.16 -16.77 0.85
CA LEU A 43 -10.64 -16.69 -0.52
C LEU A 43 -9.80 -17.93 -0.89
N MET A 44 -9.15 -18.58 0.08
CA MET A 44 -8.35 -19.77 -0.13
C MET A 44 -9.17 -21.06 -0.27
N GLU A 45 -10.22 -21.23 0.54
CA GLU A 45 -10.84 -22.56 0.69
C GLU A 45 -12.11 -22.78 -0.13
N ASP A 46 -13.01 -21.79 -0.30
CA ASP A 46 -14.30 -22.09 -0.94
C ASP A 46 -15.16 -20.88 -1.38
N ALA A 47 -14.54 -19.94 -2.12
CA ALA A 47 -15.28 -18.82 -2.71
C ALA A 47 -16.48 -19.27 -3.58
N ASP A 48 -16.39 -20.44 -4.22
CA ASP A 48 -17.41 -20.97 -5.13
C ASP A 48 -18.54 -21.77 -4.46
N ASN A 49 -18.42 -22.14 -3.18
CA ASN A 49 -19.51 -22.74 -2.40
C ASN A 49 -20.10 -21.80 -1.34
N ALA A 50 -19.52 -20.61 -1.18
CA ALA A 50 -20.00 -19.58 -0.28
C ALA A 50 -21.45 -19.13 -0.57
N PRO A 51 -22.24 -18.73 0.47
CA PRO A 51 -23.53 -18.08 0.26
C PRO A 51 -23.40 -16.80 -0.58
N PRO A 52 -24.40 -16.43 -1.41
CA PRO A 52 -24.35 -15.24 -2.26
C PRO A 52 -24.04 -13.95 -1.48
N SER A 53 -24.52 -13.84 -0.24
CA SER A 53 -24.27 -12.71 0.65
C SER A 53 -22.78 -12.53 0.98
N ILE A 54 -22.06 -13.63 1.17
CA ILE A 54 -20.63 -13.61 1.51
C ILE A 54 -19.79 -13.36 0.26
N ARG A 55 -20.12 -14.02 -0.87
CA ARG A 55 -19.47 -13.71 -2.16
C ARG A 55 -19.58 -12.24 -2.50
N LYS A 56 -20.77 -11.65 -2.32
CA LYS A 56 -20.99 -10.22 -2.55
C LYS A 56 -20.25 -9.33 -1.55
N ALA A 57 -19.98 -9.80 -0.34
CA ALA A 57 -19.22 -9.03 0.64
C ALA A 57 -17.73 -8.94 0.29
N TYR A 58 -17.17 -10.00 -0.31
CA TYR A 58 -15.74 -10.10 -0.64
C TYR A 58 -15.43 -10.06 -2.13
N GLN A 59 -16.41 -9.74 -2.99
CA GLN A 59 -16.25 -9.71 -4.45
C GLN A 59 -15.15 -8.76 -4.97
N ASP A 60 -14.77 -7.78 -4.16
CA ASP A 60 -13.77 -6.77 -4.49
C ASP A 60 -12.37 -7.16 -3.96
N TYR A 61 -12.26 -8.33 -3.33
CA TYR A 61 -11.01 -8.85 -2.79
C TYR A 61 -10.55 -10.08 -3.58
N ASP A 62 -9.24 -10.15 -3.76
CA ASP A 62 -8.57 -11.25 -4.45
C ASP A 62 -7.41 -11.75 -3.59
N TRP A 63 -7.12 -13.04 -3.66
CA TRP A 63 -5.99 -13.66 -2.98
C TRP A 63 -5.07 -14.30 -4.02
N GLU A 64 -3.88 -13.74 -4.19
CA GLU A 64 -2.92 -14.17 -5.21
C GLU A 64 -1.50 -14.11 -4.64
N GLU A 65 -0.69 -15.15 -4.88
CA GLU A 65 0.72 -15.22 -4.47
C GLU A 65 0.97 -14.87 -2.99
N ASP A 66 0.10 -15.34 -2.09
CA ASP A 66 0.13 -15.05 -0.65
C ASP A 66 -0.07 -13.57 -0.27
N LEU A 67 -0.69 -12.81 -1.17
CA LEU A 67 -1.04 -11.41 -1.00
C LEU A 67 -2.56 -11.22 -1.12
N LEU A 68 -3.08 -10.33 -0.28
CA LEU A 68 -4.48 -9.91 -0.32
C LEU A 68 -4.59 -8.61 -1.13
N TRP A 69 -5.48 -8.59 -2.11
CA TRP A 69 -5.76 -7.43 -2.96
C TRP A 69 -7.17 -6.92 -2.70
N TYR A 70 -7.37 -5.61 -2.83
CA TYR A 70 -8.67 -4.96 -2.78
C TYR A 70 -8.79 -3.98 -3.95
N GLN A 71 -9.71 -4.25 -4.88
CA GLN A 71 -9.91 -3.43 -6.09
C GLN A 71 -8.60 -3.17 -6.85
N GLY A 72 -7.76 -4.20 -6.97
CA GLY A 72 -6.45 -4.13 -7.64
C GLY A 72 -5.33 -3.44 -6.85
N LYS A 73 -5.53 -3.19 -5.54
CA LYS A 73 -4.52 -2.58 -4.65
C LYS A 73 -4.10 -3.55 -3.58
N LEU A 74 -2.82 -3.57 -3.25
CA LEU A 74 -2.27 -4.44 -2.24
C LEU A 74 -2.75 -4.03 -0.84
N VAL A 75 -3.39 -4.96 -0.13
CA VAL A 75 -3.88 -4.72 1.22
C VAL A 75 -2.70 -4.69 2.19
N VAL A 76 -2.57 -3.58 2.92
CA VAL A 76 -1.55 -3.42 3.94
C VAL A 76 -2.13 -3.91 5.28
N PRO A 77 -1.50 -4.91 5.93
CA PRO A 77 -1.97 -5.44 7.21
C PRO A 77 -1.94 -4.38 8.29
N ASN A 78 -2.53 -4.67 9.46
CA ASN A 78 -2.52 -3.77 10.61
C ASN A 78 -1.16 -3.72 11.32
N HIS A 79 -0.13 -3.32 10.57
CA HIS A 79 1.23 -3.14 11.04
C HIS A 79 1.63 -1.67 10.96
N LYS A 80 1.73 -1.01 12.11
CA LYS A 80 2.00 0.44 12.20
C LYS A 80 3.33 0.86 11.56
N PRO A 81 4.48 0.19 11.81
CA PRO A 81 5.76 0.56 11.19
C PRO A 81 5.73 0.55 9.67
N LEU A 82 5.10 -0.48 9.08
CA LEU A 82 4.93 -0.61 7.64
C LEU A 82 4.05 0.51 7.05
N LYS A 83 2.92 0.82 7.70
CA LYS A 83 2.06 1.96 7.29
C LYS A 83 2.83 3.28 7.34
N GLU A 84 3.62 3.51 8.39
CA GLU A 84 4.45 4.72 8.54
C GLU A 84 5.56 4.80 7.48
N ARG A 85 6.18 3.66 7.12
CA ARG A 85 7.15 3.59 6.03
C ARG A 85 6.52 4.00 4.70
N LEU A 86 5.38 3.39 4.33
CA LEU A 86 4.65 3.73 3.10
C LEU A 86 4.22 5.20 3.05
N LEU A 87 3.74 5.73 4.18
CA LEU A 87 3.37 7.14 4.34
C LEU A 87 4.57 8.07 4.13
N ARG A 88 5.73 7.73 4.71
CA ARG A 88 6.98 8.49 4.54
C ARG A 88 7.42 8.50 3.09
N GLU A 89 7.54 7.33 2.45
CA GLU A 89 8.00 7.21 1.07
C GLU A 89 7.09 7.97 0.09
N SER A 90 5.78 7.90 0.31
CA SER A 90 4.80 8.63 -0.51
C SER A 90 4.81 10.14 -0.25
N HIS A 91 5.13 10.57 0.97
CA HIS A 91 5.21 11.98 1.35
C HIS A 91 6.51 12.64 0.90
N ASP A 92 7.64 11.94 1.04
CA ASP A 92 8.98 12.44 0.74
C ASP A 92 9.32 12.31 -0.75
N SER A 93 8.45 11.65 -1.53
CA SER A 93 8.57 11.57 -2.98
C SER A 93 8.67 12.97 -3.61
N PRO A 94 9.60 13.20 -4.57
CA PRO A 94 9.66 14.46 -5.32
C PRO A 94 8.34 14.82 -6.01
N LEU A 95 7.50 13.80 -6.28
CA LEU A 95 6.17 13.92 -6.89
C LEU A 95 5.06 14.37 -5.91
N ALA A 96 5.34 14.37 -4.61
CA ALA A 96 4.39 14.74 -3.55
C ALA A 96 4.13 16.26 -3.51
N GLY A 97 5.14 17.07 -3.84
CA GLY A 97 5.04 18.54 -3.90
C GLY A 97 4.51 19.20 -2.61
N HIS A 98 4.11 20.47 -2.68
CA HIS A 98 3.51 21.20 -1.55
C HIS A 98 2.07 20.78 -1.23
N LEU A 99 1.46 19.90 -2.04
CA LEU A 99 0.06 19.44 -1.89
C LEU A 99 -0.06 18.24 -0.93
N GLY A 100 0.81 18.23 0.10
CA GLY A 100 1.28 17.07 0.86
C GLY A 100 0.22 16.01 1.16
N GLN A 101 -0.92 16.35 1.76
CA GLN A 101 -1.92 15.35 2.16
C GLN A 101 -2.60 14.66 0.98
N GLN A 102 -3.16 15.45 0.05
CA GLN A 102 -3.91 14.89 -1.08
C GLN A 102 -2.98 14.07 -1.96
N ARG A 103 -1.77 14.57 -2.21
CA ARG A 103 -0.82 13.91 -3.08
C ARG A 103 -0.24 12.63 -2.48
N THR A 104 0.08 12.64 -1.17
CA THR A 104 0.48 11.42 -0.44
C THR A 104 -0.60 10.35 -0.55
N LEU A 105 -1.88 10.74 -0.34
CA LEU A 105 -2.99 9.80 -0.43
C LEU A 105 -3.17 9.27 -1.87
N GLU A 106 -3.06 10.13 -2.88
CA GLU A 106 -3.12 9.73 -4.29
C GLU A 106 -2.05 8.70 -4.64
N LEU A 107 -0.78 8.96 -4.25
CA LEU A 107 0.35 8.06 -4.49
C LEU A 107 0.16 6.71 -3.78
N LEU A 108 -0.23 6.73 -2.51
CA LEU A 108 -0.54 5.51 -1.75
C LEU A 108 -1.67 4.71 -2.41
N SER A 109 -2.74 5.39 -2.81
CA SER A 109 -3.94 4.77 -3.36
C SER A 109 -3.74 4.15 -4.73
N CYS A 110 -2.61 4.41 -5.41
CA CYS A 110 -2.27 3.75 -6.67
C CYS A 110 -1.99 2.26 -6.44
N ASN A 111 -1.25 1.91 -5.39
CA ASN A 111 -0.72 0.56 -5.20
C ASN A 111 -1.21 -0.11 -3.92
N TYR A 112 -1.62 0.67 -2.91
CA TYR A 112 -1.90 0.16 -1.57
C TYR A 112 -3.30 0.51 -1.08
N TRP A 113 -3.78 -0.28 -0.13
CA TRP A 113 -5.04 -0.02 0.56
C TRP A 113 -5.02 -0.52 2.01
N TRP A 114 -5.63 0.23 2.92
CA TRP A 114 -6.00 -0.26 4.25
C TRP A 114 -7.19 0.52 4.83
N PRO A 115 -7.94 -0.07 5.78
CA PRO A 115 -8.99 0.64 6.49
C PRO A 115 -8.43 1.87 7.22
N GLY A 116 -8.99 3.05 6.94
CA GLY A 116 -8.56 4.30 7.57
C GLY A 116 -7.35 4.98 6.92
N MET A 117 -6.90 4.55 5.74
CA MET A 117 -5.75 5.13 5.03
C MET A 117 -5.79 6.66 4.90
N LYS A 118 -6.96 7.24 4.59
CA LYS A 118 -7.14 8.70 4.54
C LYS A 118 -6.86 9.39 5.88
N ALA A 119 -7.27 8.77 6.99
CA ALA A 119 -7.04 9.29 8.33
C ALA A 119 -5.55 9.16 8.70
N SER A 120 -4.91 8.03 8.38
CA SER A 120 -3.46 7.85 8.57
C SER A 120 -2.64 8.88 7.79
N ALA A 121 -2.98 9.12 6.51
CA ALA A 121 -2.34 10.13 5.69
C ALA A 121 -2.51 11.55 6.25
N LYS A 122 -3.70 11.85 6.78
CA LYS A 122 -3.96 13.11 7.46
C LYS A 122 -3.04 13.28 8.68
N GLU A 123 -3.08 12.32 9.60
CA GLU A 123 -2.31 12.36 10.84
C GLU A 123 -0.79 12.50 10.57
N TRP A 124 -0.29 11.79 9.56
CA TRP A 124 1.11 11.86 9.15
C TRP A 124 1.52 13.27 8.72
N VAL A 125 0.77 13.87 7.79
CA VAL A 125 1.05 15.22 7.28
C VAL A 125 0.83 16.28 8.36
N GLU A 126 -0.14 16.08 9.26
CA GLU A 126 -0.35 16.94 10.42
C GLU A 126 0.83 16.92 11.38
N CYS A 127 1.57 15.81 11.49
CA CYS A 127 2.76 15.71 12.33
C CYS A 127 4.06 16.18 11.64
N CYS A 128 4.04 16.47 10.34
CA CYS A 128 5.23 16.84 9.57
C CYS A 128 5.64 18.31 9.85
N PRO A 129 6.84 18.58 10.42
CA PRO A 129 7.26 19.95 10.73
C PRO A 129 7.38 20.84 9.48
N VAL A 130 7.78 20.26 8.35
CA VAL A 130 7.91 20.98 7.06
C VAL A 130 6.54 21.41 6.56
N CYS A 131 5.54 20.52 6.62
CA CYS A 131 4.17 20.85 6.24
C CYS A 131 3.50 21.83 7.22
N GLN A 132 3.77 21.70 8.53
CA GLN A 132 3.25 22.64 9.53
C GLN A 132 3.80 24.05 9.34
N ALA A 133 5.08 24.18 8.96
CA ALA A 133 5.71 25.48 8.72
C ALA A 133 5.18 26.19 7.46
N ASN A 134 4.54 25.45 6.54
CA ASN A 134 4.11 25.93 5.24
C ASN A 134 2.58 25.92 5.07
N ARG A 135 1.84 25.95 6.20
CA ARG A 135 0.36 26.04 6.26
C ARG A 135 -0.19 27.43 5.98
#